data_AF-A0A448ZWC8-F1
#
_entry.id   AF-A0A448ZWC8-F1
#
_cell.length_a   1.000
_cell.length_b   1.000
_cell.length_c   1.000
_cell.angle_alpha   90.00
_cell.angle_beta   90.00
_cell.angle_gamma   90.00
#
_symmetry.space_group_name_H-M   'P 1'
#
loop_
_entity.id
_entity.type
_entity.pdbx_description
1 polymer ?
#
loop_
_entity_poly.entity_id
_entity_poly.type
_entity_poly.pdbx_seq_one_letter_code
_entity_poly.pdbx_strand_id
1 'polypeptide(L)'
;MKFNFLNFLNDEKNKPYFQKILKVINNKDKHIFPTKELLFNAFENFDYDNLKIVILGQDPYHTKNVADGLAFSTQKNNLKTLHH
;
A
#
# COMPACT_ATOMS: atom_id res chain seq x y z
N MET A 1 14.53 5.83 -20.49
CA MET A 1 13.40 5.10 -19.87
C MET A 1 12.73 6.03 -18.87
N LYS A 2 11.39 6.09 -18.89
CA LYS A 2 10.63 6.82 -17.87
C LYS A 2 10.54 5.96 -16.60
N PHE A 3 10.55 6.61 -15.43
CA PHE A 3 10.42 5.92 -14.16
C PHE A 3 9.01 5.30 -14.02
N ASN A 4 8.93 4.10 -13.45
CA ASN A 4 7.67 3.40 -13.19
C ASN A 4 7.75 2.72 -11.82
N PHE A 5 6.75 2.96 -10.97
CA PHE A 5 6.74 2.45 -9.60
C PHE A 5 6.75 0.92 -9.52
N LEU A 6 6.09 0.23 -10.44
CA LEU A 6 6.04 -1.24 -10.43
C LEU A 6 7.40 -1.84 -10.80
N ASN A 7 8.10 -1.26 -11.77
CA ASN A 7 9.46 -1.69 -12.11
C ASN A 7 10.41 -1.47 -10.92
N PHE A 8 10.40 -0.28 -10.34
CA PHE A 8 11.18 0.02 -9.12
C PHE A 8 10.86 -0.96 -7.99
N LEU A 9 9.58 -1.20 -7.72
CA LEU A 9 9.14 -2.10 -6.66
C LEU A 9 9.56 -3.55 -6.94
N ASN A 10 9.53 -4.00 -8.19
CA ASN A 10 10.01 -5.33 -8.58
C ASN A 10 11.51 -5.49 -8.34
N ASP A 11 12.29 -4.45 -8.64
CA ASP A 11 13.72 -4.43 -8.34
C ASP A 11 13.98 -4.45 -6.82
N GLU A 12 13.23 -3.67 -6.03
CA GLU A 12 13.32 -3.68 -4.57
C GLU A 12 12.91 -5.04 -3.98
N LYS A 13 11.86 -5.66 -4.52
CA LYS A 13 11.40 -7.00 -4.12
C LYS A 13 12.52 -8.04 -4.25
N ASN A 14 13.42 -7.91 -5.21
CA ASN A 14 14.53 -8.84 -5.39
C ASN A 14 15.63 -8.70 -4.31
N LYS A 15 15.64 -7.60 -3.55
CA LYS A 15 16.69 -7.37 -2.55
C LYS A 15 16.46 -8.20 -1.28
N PRO A 16 17.55 -8.68 -0.62
CA PRO A 16 17.44 -9.55 0.55
C PRO A 16 16.63 -8.96 1.71
N TYR A 17 16.71 -7.64 1.94
CA TYR A 17 15.96 -6.99 3.02
C TYR A 17 14.45 -7.03 2.76
N PHE A 18 14.03 -6.82 1.51
CA PHE A 18 12.62 -6.78 1.13
C PHE A 18 12.01 -8.18 1.20
N GLN A 19 12.76 -9.20 0.77
CA GLN A 19 12.37 -10.61 0.92
C GLN A 19 12.14 -11.00 2.38
N LYS A 20 12.99 -10.52 3.31
CA LYS A 20 12.77 -10.72 4.75
C LYS A 20 11.47 -10.07 5.23
N ILE A 21 11.17 -8.85 4.78
CA ILE A 21 9.93 -8.13 5.11
C ILE A 21 8.71 -8.90 4.56
N LEU A 22 8.73 -9.29 3.28
CA LEU A 22 7.65 -10.07 2.68
C LEU A 22 7.43 -11.40 3.38
N LYS A 23 8.47 -12.06 3.89
CA LYS A 23 8.34 -13.29 4.67
C LYS A 23 7.56 -13.05 5.97
N VAL A 24 7.78 -11.91 6.63
CA VAL A 24 7.03 -11.52 7.83
C VAL A 24 5.59 -11.17 7.48
N ILE A 25 5.38 -10.42 6.40
CA ILE A 25 4.05 -9.98 5.95
C ILE A 25 3.18 -11.14 5.45
N ASN A 26 3.77 -12.15 4.82
CA ASN A 26 3.05 -13.34 4.35
C ASN A 26 2.75 -14.36 5.47
N ASN A 27 3.09 -14.06 6.73
CA ASN A 27 2.81 -14.96 7.84
C ASN A 27 1.31 -14.94 8.16
N LYS A 28 0.62 -16.05 7.90
CA LYS A 28 -0.83 -16.22 8.09
C LYS A 28 -1.28 -16.21 9.55
N ASP A 29 -0.35 -16.43 10.49
CA ASP A 29 -0.65 -16.43 11.93
C ASP A 29 -0.72 -15.00 12.49
N LYS A 30 -0.42 -13.99 11.67
CA LYS A 30 -0.51 -12.57 12.04
C LYS A 30 -1.71 -11.91 11.39
N HIS A 31 -2.41 -11.09 12.16
CA HIS A 31 -3.40 -10.17 11.61
C HIS A 31 -2.69 -8.99 10.95
N ILE A 32 -2.59 -9.01 9.63
CA ILE A 32 -1.91 -8.00 8.82
C ILE A 32 -2.92 -7.35 7.89
N PHE A 33 -2.93 -6.02 7.88
CA PHE A 33 -3.77 -5.19 7.02
C PHE A 33 -2.91 -4.18 6.25
N PRO A 34 -3.30 -3.81 5.02
CA PRO A 34 -4.43 -4.34 4.24
C PRO A 34 -4.14 -5.76 3.72
N THR A 35 -5.05 -6.34 2.93
CA THR A 35 -4.78 -7.66 2.31
C THR A 35 -3.59 -7.56 1.35
N LYS A 36 -2.99 -8.71 1.01
CA LYS A 36 -1.77 -8.76 0.18
C LYS A 36 -1.97 -8.11 -1.19
N GLU A 37 -3.16 -8.24 -1.75
CA GLU A 37 -3.56 -7.67 -3.04
C GLU A 37 -3.61 -6.14 -2.99
N LEU A 38 -3.81 -5.56 -1.81
CA LEU A 38 -3.92 -4.12 -1.60
C LEU A 38 -2.63 -3.48 -1.04
N LEU A 39 -1.60 -4.28 -0.74
CA LEU A 39 -0.37 -3.80 -0.10
C LEU A 39 0.36 -2.73 -0.92
N PHE A 40 0.29 -2.82 -2.25
CA PHE A 40 0.97 -1.92 -3.17
C PHE A 40 -0.01 -1.09 -4.01
N ASN A 41 -1.26 -0.97 -3.55
CA ASN A 41 -2.34 -0.34 -4.30
C ASN A 41 -2.00 1.12 -4.73
N ALA A 42 -1.29 1.88 -3.90
CA ALA A 42 -0.81 3.22 -4.25
C ALA A 42 0.12 3.22 -5.48
N PHE A 43 1.00 2.23 -5.60
CA PHE A 43 1.96 2.15 -6.70
C PHE A 43 1.35 1.57 -7.99
N GLU A 44 0.23 0.85 -7.86
CA GLU A 44 -0.51 0.28 -8.99
C GLU A 44 -1.47 1.29 -9.63
N ASN A 45 -2.04 2.22 -8.86
CA ASN A 45 -3.04 3.17 -9.36
C ASN A 45 -2.49 4.55 -9.76
N PHE A 46 -1.28 4.91 -9.34
CA PHE A 46 -0.73 6.24 -9.57
C PHE A 46 0.57 6.20 -10.38
N ASP A 47 0.51 6.77 -11.58
CA ASP A 47 1.68 6.91 -12.45
C ASP A 47 2.59 8.05 -11.99
N TYR A 48 3.90 7.82 -12.04
CA TYR A 48 4.90 8.80 -11.65
C TYR A 48 4.84 10.09 -12.48
N ASP A 49 4.66 9.98 -13.79
CA ASP A 49 4.64 11.14 -14.70
C ASP A 49 3.48 12.11 -14.44
N ASN A 50 2.37 11.62 -13.85
CA ASN A 50 1.17 12.40 -13.55
C ASN A 50 1.07 12.75 -12.05
N LEU A 51 2.04 12.34 -11.24
CA LEU A 51 2.05 12.56 -9.81
C LEU A 51 2.34 14.02 -9.50
N LYS A 52 1.48 14.64 -8.66
CA LYS A 52 1.61 16.05 -8.26
C LYS A 52 1.85 16.23 -6.77
N ILE A 53 1.25 15.38 -5.94
CA ILE A 53 1.25 15.49 -4.48
C ILE A 53 1.43 14.09 -3.91
N VAL A 54 2.23 13.99 -2.84
CA VAL A 54 2.38 12.78 -2.04
C VAL A 54 1.89 13.09 -0.63
N ILE A 55 0.95 12.29 -0.14
CA ILE A 55 0.48 12.34 1.24
C ILE A 55 1.03 11.13 1.97
N LEU A 56 1.84 11.37 3.00
CA LEU A 56 2.44 10.31 3.81
C LEU A 56 1.59 10.06 5.06
N GLY A 57 1.08 8.84 5.18
CA GLY A 57 0.52 8.33 6.43
C GLY A 57 1.59 7.64 7.28
N GLN A 58 1.25 7.30 8.53
CA GLN A 58 2.12 6.53 9.41
C GLN A 58 1.96 5.02 9.19
N ASP A 59 0.79 4.48 9.52
CA ASP A 59 0.47 3.05 9.41
C ASP A 59 -0.94 2.86 8.83
N PRO A 60 -1.21 1.71 8.19
CA PRO A 60 -2.57 1.37 7.78
C PRO A 60 -3.53 1.27 8.96
N TYR A 61 -4.82 1.48 8.72
CA TYR A 61 -5.85 1.16 9.70
C TYR A 61 -5.75 -0.31 10.14
N HIS A 62 -5.71 -0.55 11.45
CA HIS A 62 -5.61 -1.88 12.05
C HIS A 62 -6.97 -2.62 12.12
N THR A 63 -8.05 -2.00 11.66
CA THR A 63 -9.38 -2.59 11.65
C THR A 63 -9.59 -3.40 10.37
N LYS A 64 -10.11 -4.63 10.52
CA LYS A 64 -10.41 -5.51 9.40
C LYS A 64 -11.33 -4.82 8.38
N ASN A 65 -10.97 -4.93 7.09
CA ASN A 65 -11.69 -4.37 5.95
C ASN A 65 -11.79 -2.83 5.94
N VAL A 66 -10.87 -2.12 6.62
CA VAL A 66 -10.81 -0.64 6.58
C VAL A 66 -9.65 -0.15 5.73
N ALA A 67 -8.44 -0.66 5.95
CA ALA A 67 -7.29 -0.29 5.13
C ALA A 67 -7.42 -0.84 3.69
N ASP A 68 -7.15 0.02 2.72
CA ASP A 68 -7.30 -0.27 1.29
C ASP A 68 -6.02 -0.02 0.47
N GLY A 69 -4.90 0.22 1.16
CA GLY A 69 -3.60 0.48 0.52
C GLY A 69 -3.35 1.94 0.16
N LEU A 70 -4.23 2.87 0.56
CA LEU A 70 -4.04 4.32 0.41
C LEU A 70 -4.09 5.01 1.79
N ALA A 71 -3.22 6.01 2.00
CA ALA A 71 -3.20 6.75 3.26
C ALA A 71 -4.53 7.49 3.49
N PHE A 72 -5.07 7.37 4.70
CA PHE A 72 -6.34 7.98 5.14
C PHE A 72 -7.62 7.54 4.40
N SER A 73 -7.52 6.66 3.40
CA SER A 73 -8.66 6.12 2.64
C SER A 73 -9.28 4.89 3.31
N THR A 74 -10.56 4.62 3.02
CA THR A 74 -11.25 3.40 3.44
C THR A 74 -12.26 2.95 2.37
N GLN A 75 -12.43 1.64 2.19
CA GLN A 75 -13.47 1.07 1.30
C GLN A 75 -14.88 1.08 1.92
N LYS A 76 -15.04 1.51 3.18
CA LYS A 76 -16.31 1.41 3.88
C LYS A 76 -17.17 2.65 3.55
N ASN A 77 -18.26 2.46 2.82
CA ASN A 77 -19.25 3.51 2.49
C ASN A 77 -19.80 4.30 3.71
N ASN A 78 -19.57 3.83 4.94
CA ASN A 78 -20.11 4.41 6.17
C ASN A 78 -19.06 5.00 7.13
N LEU A 79 -17.78 5.03 6.76
CA LEU A 79 -16.83 5.88 7.46
C LEU A 79 -16.84 7.21 6.72
N LYS A 80 -17.35 8.27 7.36
CA LYS A 80 -17.13 9.65 6.91
C LYS A 80 -15.62 9.93 6.98
N THR A 81 -14.86 9.43 6.01
CA THR A 81 -13.62 10.10 5.61
C THR A 81 -14.04 11.49 5.16
N LEU A 82 -13.25 12.50 5.52
CA LEU A 82 -13.55 13.92 5.34
C LEU A 82 -13.90 14.25 3.87
N HIS A 83 -15.17 14.07 3.52
CA HIS A 83 -15.82 14.81 2.45
C HIS A 83 -16.13 16.18 3.03
N HIS A 84 -15.24 17.12 2.72
CA HIS A 84 -15.59 18.54 2.71
C HIS A 84 -16.43 18.82 1.47
#